data_AF-A0A2U2CKJ1-F1
#
_entry.id   AF-A0A2U2CKJ1-F1
#
_cell.length_a   1.000
_cell.length_b   1.000
_cell.length_c   1.000
_cell.angle_alpha   90.00
_cell.angle_beta   90.00
_cell.angle_gamma   90.00
#
_symmetry.space_group_name_H-M   'P 1'
#
loop_
_entity.id
_entity.type
_entity.pdbx_description
1 polymer ?
#
loop_
_entity_poly.entity_id
_entity_poly.type
_entity_poly.pdbx_seq_one_letter_code
_entity_poly.pdbx_strand_id
1 'polypeptide(L)'
;MSAKTDGAMPDAHAVHCDPCDGDGAETRPLPSKVARKPVEQKSPAEWAYERLILYIKAFEEQLDNEHEVAMGFTGGDAGVLRIEGMGHFAPDIVTFYGSDASGAKTQLVQHVSQLNVMLRAVPKQADRPEPARIGFRLAADLDDD
;
A
#
# COMPACT_ATOMS: atom_id res chain seq x y z
N MET A 1 -16.30 24.80 8.81
CA MET A 1 -15.15 25.13 7.95
C MET A 1 -14.01 24.22 8.38
N SER A 2 -13.83 23.08 7.72
CA SER A 2 -12.73 22.16 8.05
C SER A 2 -11.43 22.77 7.57
N ALA A 3 -10.51 23.03 8.50
CA ALA A 3 -9.15 23.42 8.18
C ALA A 3 -8.49 22.28 7.39
N LYS A 4 -8.17 22.54 6.13
CA LYS A 4 -7.37 21.65 5.30
C LYS A 4 -5.94 21.78 5.82
N THR A 5 -5.50 20.82 6.61
CA THR A 5 -4.09 20.73 7.04
C THR A 5 -3.27 20.53 5.77
N ASP A 6 -2.52 21.56 5.37
CA ASP A 6 -1.67 21.52 4.18
C ASP A 6 -0.48 20.59 4.50
N GLY A 7 -0.63 19.31 4.20
CA GLY A 7 0.37 18.28 4.49
C GLY A 7 1.63 18.49 3.63
N ALA A 8 2.80 18.13 4.17
CA ALA A 8 4.04 18.23 3.43
C ALA A 8 3.97 17.37 2.15
N MET A 9 4.23 17.98 1.00
CA MET A 9 4.33 17.25 -0.26
C MET A 9 5.60 16.38 -0.26
N PRO A 10 5.53 15.12 -0.72
CA PRO A 10 6.71 14.29 -0.85
C PRO A 10 7.63 14.83 -1.94
N ASP A 11 8.93 14.57 -1.81
CA ASP A 11 9.88 14.65 -2.93
C ASP A 11 9.66 13.44 -3.86
N ALA A 12 8.60 13.51 -4.65
CA ALA A 12 8.16 12.48 -5.56
C ALA A 12 7.58 13.11 -6.83
N HIS A 13 7.54 12.34 -7.92
CA HIS A 13 7.04 12.80 -9.21
C HIS A 13 6.38 11.66 -9.97
N ALA A 14 5.21 11.92 -10.53
CA ALA A 14 4.51 11.02 -11.45
C ALA A 14 3.87 11.82 -12.59
N VAL A 15 3.78 11.19 -13.77
CA VAL A 15 3.09 11.73 -14.95
C VAL A 15 2.06 10.69 -15.39
N HIS A 16 0.79 11.09 -15.41
CA HIS A 16 -0.32 10.27 -15.90
C HIS A 16 -0.80 10.84 -17.25
N CYS A 17 -0.90 9.98 -18.27
CA CYS A 17 -1.29 10.41 -19.62
C CYS A 17 -2.79 10.67 -19.76
N ASP A 18 -3.62 9.94 -19.00
CA ASP A 18 -5.06 10.13 -18.96
C ASP A 18 -5.51 10.77 -17.64
N PRO A 19 -6.33 11.83 -17.68
CA PRO A 19 -6.81 12.51 -16.47
C PRO A 19 -7.85 11.70 -15.68
N CYS A 20 -8.28 10.54 -16.19
CA CYS A 20 -9.23 9.65 -15.53
C CYS A 20 -8.57 8.63 -14.59
N ASP A 21 -7.25 8.45 -14.68
CA ASP A 21 -6.50 7.62 -13.75
C ASP A 21 -6.23 8.48 -12.51
N GLY A 22 -6.93 8.19 -11.41
CA GLY A 22 -6.85 8.98 -10.18
C GLY A 22 -5.40 9.21 -9.72
N ASP A 23 -5.18 10.31 -9.00
CA ASP A 23 -3.86 10.74 -8.53
C ASP A 23 -3.05 9.58 -7.91
N GLY A 24 -1.82 9.38 -8.37
CA GLY A 24 -0.89 8.42 -7.78
C GLY A 24 -0.53 8.76 -6.32
N ALA A 25 0.19 7.87 -5.64
CA ALA A 25 0.67 8.14 -4.28
C ALA A 25 1.68 9.31 -4.25
N GLU A 26 2.38 9.53 -5.36
CA GLU A 26 3.43 10.52 -5.55
C GLU A 26 2.93 11.96 -5.62
N THR A 27 1.69 12.18 -6.04
CA THR A 27 1.12 13.53 -6.23
C THR A 27 0.27 13.99 -5.05
N ARG A 28 0.26 13.21 -3.97
CA ARG A 28 -0.57 13.45 -2.78
C ARG A 28 0.30 13.88 -1.59
N PRO A 29 -0.24 14.70 -0.67
CA PRO A 29 0.49 15.06 0.55
C PRO A 29 0.76 13.82 1.41
N LEU A 30 1.89 13.84 2.12
CA LEU A 30 2.22 12.79 3.08
C LEU A 30 1.26 12.85 4.29
N PRO A 31 0.83 11.71 4.83
CA PRO A 31 0.14 11.66 6.11
C PRO A 31 0.95 12.32 7.22
N SER A 32 0.23 12.83 8.24
CA SER A 32 0.81 13.62 9.32
C SER A 32 1.92 12.89 10.09
N LYS A 33 1.72 11.62 10.51
CA LYS A 33 2.76 10.85 11.23
C LYS A 33 3.98 10.62 10.33
N VAL A 34 3.76 10.36 9.04
CA VAL A 34 4.82 10.16 8.05
C VAL A 34 5.65 11.42 7.86
N ALA A 35 5.01 12.59 7.76
CA ALA A 35 5.67 13.87 7.53
C ALA A 35 6.47 14.40 8.74
N ARG A 36 6.14 13.95 9.97
CA ARG A 36 6.80 14.40 11.21
C ARG A 36 8.24 13.94 11.36
N LYS A 37 8.53 12.73 10.88
CA LYS A 37 9.87 12.14 11.00
C LYS A 37 10.66 12.43 9.73
N PRO A 38 11.81 13.13 9.80
CA PRO A 38 12.66 13.35 8.64
C PRO A 38 13.08 12.04 7.99
N VAL A 39 13.16 12.00 6.65
CA VAL A 39 13.47 10.79 5.89
C VAL A 39 14.84 10.23 6.27
N GLU A 40 15.80 11.09 6.59
CA GLU A 40 17.16 10.71 7.01
C GLU A 40 17.19 9.97 8.35
N GLN A 41 16.12 10.06 9.14
CA GLN A 41 15.96 9.35 10.41
C GLN A 41 15.16 8.04 10.26
N LYS A 42 14.63 7.76 9.08
CA LYS A 42 13.87 6.53 8.80
C LYS A 42 14.82 5.43 8.34
N SER A 43 14.54 4.20 8.78
CA SER A 43 15.21 3.06 8.15
C SER A 43 14.72 2.87 6.71
N PRO A 44 15.53 2.27 5.82
CA PRO A 44 15.09 1.92 4.47
C PRO A 44 13.77 1.13 4.46
N ALA A 45 13.60 0.16 5.37
CA ALA A 45 12.39 -0.63 5.49
C ALA A 45 11.17 0.17 5.96
N GLU A 46 11.34 1.04 6.95
CA GLU A 46 10.28 1.94 7.43
C GLU A 46 9.80 2.86 6.30
N TRP A 47 10.74 3.48 5.58
CA TRP A 47 10.39 4.39 4.49
C TRP A 47 9.76 3.67 3.29
N ALA A 48 10.16 2.43 3.00
CA ALA A 48 9.49 1.61 1.99
C ALA A 48 8.08 1.20 2.42
N TYR A 49 7.90 0.80 3.68
CA TYR A 49 6.62 0.40 4.25
C TYR A 49 5.57 1.50 4.19
N GLU A 50 5.90 2.71 4.66
CA GLU A 50 4.99 3.86 4.62
C GLU A 50 4.55 4.17 3.18
N ARG A 51 5.49 4.23 2.24
CA ARG A 51 5.19 4.52 0.83
C ARG A 51 4.35 3.42 0.18
N LEU A 52 4.64 2.15 0.46
CA LEU A 52 3.84 1.04 -0.06
C LEU A 52 2.39 1.11 0.40
N ILE A 53 2.13 1.52 1.64
CA ILE A 53 0.77 1.77 2.13
C ILE A 53 0.08 2.86 1.31
N LEU A 54 0.77 3.96 1.01
CA LEU A 54 0.23 5.04 0.17
C LEU A 54 -0.12 4.54 -1.24
N TYR A 55 0.75 3.74 -1.86
CA TYR A 55 0.49 3.12 -3.16
C TYR A 55 -0.72 2.18 -3.11
N ILE A 56 -0.82 1.32 -2.09
CA ILE A 56 -1.95 0.40 -1.94
C ILE A 56 -3.25 1.17 -1.79
N LYS A 57 -3.28 2.22 -0.97
CA LYS A 57 -4.46 3.07 -0.81
C LYS A 57 -4.83 3.79 -2.11
N ALA A 58 -3.87 4.43 -2.77
CA ALA A 58 -4.12 5.15 -4.02
C ALA A 58 -4.64 4.22 -5.13
N PHE A 59 -4.10 3.00 -5.22
CA PHE A 59 -4.59 1.97 -6.13
C PHE A 59 -6.01 1.51 -5.76
N GLU A 60 -6.27 1.25 -4.48
CA GLU A 60 -7.55 0.74 -4.00
C GLU A 60 -8.70 1.76 -4.16
N GLU A 61 -8.41 3.06 -4.08
CA GLU A 61 -9.38 4.13 -4.34
C GLU A 61 -9.94 4.13 -5.76
N GLN A 62 -9.22 3.55 -6.72
CA GLN A 62 -9.64 3.45 -8.12
C GLN A 62 -10.49 2.21 -8.39
N LEU A 63 -10.66 1.33 -7.41
CA LEU A 63 -11.40 0.08 -7.56
C LEU A 63 -12.90 0.25 -7.33
N ASP A 64 -13.69 -0.44 -8.15
CA ASP A 64 -15.12 -0.60 -7.91
C ASP A 64 -15.43 -1.49 -6.69
N ASN A 65 -16.70 -1.70 -6.39
CA ASN A 65 -17.13 -2.52 -5.26
C ASN A 65 -17.09 -4.04 -5.51
N GLU A 66 -16.65 -4.47 -6.69
CA GLU A 66 -16.49 -5.89 -7.05
C GLU A 66 -15.04 -6.36 -6.93
N HIS A 67 -14.09 -5.43 -6.79
CA HIS A 67 -12.67 -5.73 -6.74
C HIS A 67 -12.00 -5.31 -5.42
N GLU A 68 -10.98 -6.09 -5.05
CA GLU A 68 -10.06 -5.88 -3.93
C GLU A 68 -8.63 -5.77 -4.45
N VAL A 69 -7.76 -5.12 -3.67
CA VAL A 69 -6.33 -5.08 -3.96
C VAL A 69 -5.66 -6.39 -3.54
N ALA A 70 -4.75 -6.87 -4.38
CA ALA A 70 -3.87 -7.98 -4.06
C ALA A 70 -2.48 -7.79 -4.66
N MET A 71 -1.50 -8.50 -4.13
CA MET A 71 -0.10 -8.43 -4.54
C MET A 71 0.27 -9.59 -5.44
N GLY A 72 0.81 -9.31 -6.63
CA GLY A 72 1.47 -10.32 -7.45
C GLY A 72 2.90 -10.55 -7.00
N PHE A 73 3.31 -11.83 -6.93
CA PHE A 73 4.71 -12.18 -6.76
C PHE A 73 5.46 -11.95 -8.08
N THR A 74 6.43 -11.05 -8.06
CA THR A 74 7.28 -10.80 -9.22
C THR A 74 8.51 -11.71 -9.15
N GLY A 75 8.54 -12.78 -9.94
CA GLY A 75 9.69 -13.69 -10.01
C GLY A 75 9.39 -15.19 -9.89
N GLY A 76 8.12 -15.63 -9.87
CA GLY A 76 7.77 -17.04 -9.91
C GLY A 76 6.27 -17.31 -10.11
N ASP A 77 5.89 -18.57 -10.28
CA ASP A 77 4.49 -19.04 -10.42
C ASP A 77 3.64 -18.90 -9.15
N ALA A 78 4.14 -18.20 -8.12
CA ALA A 78 3.55 -18.11 -6.79
C ALA A 78 2.18 -17.38 -6.74
N GLY A 79 1.66 -16.92 -7.88
CA GLY A 79 0.30 -16.42 -8.01
C GLY A 79 0.10 -15.03 -7.40
N VAL A 80 -0.98 -14.86 -6.65
CA VAL A 80 -1.39 -13.59 -6.05
C VAL A 80 -1.61 -13.79 -4.55
N LEU A 81 -1.06 -12.89 -3.74
CA LEU A 81 -1.30 -12.78 -2.31
C LEU A 81 -2.38 -11.71 -2.05
N ARG A 82 -3.53 -12.11 -1.50
CA ARG A 82 -4.50 -11.14 -0.99
C ARG A 82 -3.94 -10.51 0.26
N ILE A 83 -3.69 -9.19 0.22
CA ILE A 83 -3.04 -8.48 1.33
C ILE A 83 -4.04 -8.33 2.48
N GLU A 84 -3.65 -8.80 3.65
CA GLU A 84 -4.42 -8.67 4.90
C GLU A 84 -3.66 -7.83 5.94
N GLY A 85 -2.38 -7.57 5.71
CA GLY A 85 -1.57 -6.72 6.55
C GLY A 85 -0.16 -6.51 6.00
N MET A 86 0.54 -5.55 6.60
CA MET A 86 1.94 -5.27 6.29
C MET A 86 2.70 -4.94 7.56
N GLY A 87 4.01 -5.17 7.53
CA GLY A 87 4.92 -4.71 8.57
C GLY A 87 6.30 -4.41 8.01
N HIS A 88 7.13 -3.77 8.83
CA HIS A 88 8.55 -3.61 8.58
C HIS A 88 9.36 -3.98 9.82
N PHE A 89 10.60 -4.40 9.61
CA PHE A 89 11.56 -4.64 10.66
C PHE A 89 12.88 -3.99 10.28
N ALA A 90 13.27 -2.97 11.04
CA ALA A 90 14.43 -2.15 10.73
C ALA A 90 15.73 -2.98 10.80
N PRO A 91 16.70 -2.71 9.91
CA PRO A 91 16.69 -1.60 8.96
C PRO A 91 16.09 -1.93 7.59
N ASP A 92 15.85 -3.20 7.27
CA ASP A 92 15.80 -3.64 5.87
C ASP A 92 14.73 -4.68 5.50
N ILE A 93 13.91 -5.17 6.43
CA ILE A 93 12.87 -6.17 6.12
C ILE A 93 11.49 -5.52 5.98
N VAL A 94 10.77 -5.89 4.93
CA VAL A 94 9.34 -5.61 4.75
C VAL A 94 8.59 -6.94 4.68
N THR A 95 7.43 -7.00 5.32
CA THR A 95 6.59 -8.20 5.41
C THR A 95 5.19 -7.91 4.91
N PHE A 96 4.65 -8.83 4.10
CA PHE A 96 3.25 -8.85 3.66
C PHE A 96 2.57 -10.08 4.26
N TYR A 97 1.44 -9.85 4.91
CA TYR A 97 0.58 -10.88 5.48
C TYR A 97 -0.65 -11.03 4.60
N GLY A 98 -1.12 -12.26 4.41
CA GLY A 98 -2.27 -12.49 3.58
C GLY A 98 -2.66 -13.95 3.41
N SER A 99 -3.45 -14.17 2.37
CA SER A 99 -3.85 -15.50 1.93
C SER A 99 -3.55 -15.68 0.44
N ASP A 100 -3.12 -16.87 0.05
CA ASP A 100 -2.93 -17.22 -1.37
C ASP A 100 -4.27 -17.48 -2.09
N ALA A 101 -4.20 -17.89 -3.36
CA ALA A 101 -5.38 -18.20 -4.17
C ALA A 101 -6.23 -19.37 -3.64
N SER A 102 -5.66 -20.24 -2.80
CA SER A 102 -6.37 -21.34 -2.14
C SER A 102 -6.99 -20.94 -0.80
N GLY A 103 -6.71 -19.72 -0.33
CA GLY A 103 -7.09 -19.25 1.01
C GLY A 103 -6.14 -19.73 2.11
N ALA A 104 -4.99 -20.31 1.77
CA ALA A 104 -4.00 -20.70 2.76
C ALA A 104 -3.31 -19.46 3.30
N LYS A 105 -3.10 -19.42 4.62
CA LYS A 105 -2.37 -18.33 5.29
C LYS A 105 -0.95 -18.27 4.73
N THR A 106 -0.58 -17.11 4.20
CA THR A 106 0.71 -16.89 3.54
C THR A 106 1.35 -15.62 4.08
N GLN A 107 2.68 -15.65 4.19
CA GLN A 107 3.47 -14.50 4.57
C GLN A 107 4.65 -14.39 3.61
N LEU A 108 4.81 -13.21 3.02
CA LEU A 108 5.95 -12.89 2.18
C LEU A 108 6.87 -11.94 2.95
N VAL A 109 8.10 -12.40 3.20
CA VAL A 109 9.15 -11.61 3.86
C VAL A 109 10.20 -11.26 2.81
N GLN A 110 10.47 -9.97 2.61
CA GLN A 110 11.44 -9.50 1.63
C GLN A 110 12.41 -8.50 2.24
N HIS A 111 13.65 -8.52 1.74
CA HIS A 111 14.59 -7.42 1.96
C HIS A 111 14.21 -6.24 1.07
N VAL A 112 14.32 -5.01 1.58
CA VAL A 112 13.92 -3.77 0.92
C VAL A 112 14.60 -3.56 -0.44
N SER A 113 15.86 -3.97 -0.57
CA SER A 113 16.61 -3.88 -1.83
C SER A 113 16.14 -4.85 -2.92
N GLN A 114 15.31 -5.84 -2.57
CA GLN A 114 14.76 -6.85 -3.46
C GLN A 114 13.27 -6.61 -3.74
N LEU A 115 12.69 -5.55 -3.19
CA LEU A 115 11.28 -5.25 -3.36
C LEU A 115 10.92 -5.09 -4.83
N ASN A 116 10.03 -5.95 -5.27
CA ASN A 116 9.33 -5.82 -6.52
C ASN A 116 7.87 -6.17 -6.24
N VAL A 117 6.99 -5.18 -6.44
CA VAL A 117 5.60 -5.21 -5.99
C VAL A 117 4.72 -4.88 -7.19
N MET A 118 3.83 -5.80 -7.52
CA MET A 118 2.76 -5.58 -8.49
C MET A 118 1.43 -5.56 -7.75
N LEU A 119 0.69 -4.46 -7.81
CA LEU A 119 -0.68 -4.39 -7.32
C LEU A 119 -1.64 -4.84 -8.42
N ARG A 120 -2.61 -5.67 -8.04
CA ARG A 120 -3.63 -6.20 -8.95
C ARG A 120 -5.01 -6.03 -8.34
N ALA A 121 -5.98 -5.65 -9.17
CA ALA A 121 -7.39 -5.78 -8.84
C ALA A 121 -7.78 -7.25 -8.99
N VAL A 122 -8.35 -7.85 -7.95
CA VAL A 122 -8.90 -9.21 -7.97
C VAL A 122 -10.35 -9.18 -7.52
N PRO A 123 -11.22 -10.10 -8.00
CA PRO A 123 -12.60 -10.15 -7.52
C PRO A 123 -12.66 -10.30 -6.00
N LYS A 124 -13.61 -9.62 -5.37
CA LYS A 124 -13.89 -9.76 -3.94
C LYS A 124 -14.23 -11.20 -3.58
N GLN A 125 -14.00 -11.58 -2.33
CA GLN A 125 -14.35 -12.92 -1.88
C GLN A 125 -15.88 -13.12 -1.90
N ALA A 126 -16.34 -14.23 -2.47
CA ALA A 126 -17.77 -14.49 -2.70
C ALA A 126 -18.60 -14.61 -1.41
N ASP A 127 -17.95 -14.96 -0.30
CA ASP A 127 -18.54 -15.08 1.03
C ASP A 127 -18.60 -13.74 1.78
N ARG A 128 -18.03 -12.66 1.22
CA ARG A 128 -18.05 -11.32 1.84
C ARG A 128 -19.05 -10.38 1.14
N PRO A 129 -19.89 -9.67 1.92
CA PRO A 129 -20.84 -8.72 1.36
C PRO A 129 -20.13 -7.54 0.69
N GLU A 130 -19.05 -7.04 1.29
CA GLU A 130 -18.28 -5.89 0.81
C GLU A 130 -16.81 -6.29 0.55
N PRO A 131 -16.13 -5.63 -0.41
CA PRO A 131 -14.71 -5.86 -0.66
C PRO A 131 -13.87 -5.43 0.55
N ALA A 132 -12.82 -6.20 0.84
CA ALA A 132 -11.79 -5.81 1.79
C ALA A 132 -11.03 -4.58 1.28
N ARG A 133 -11.21 -3.46 1.98
CA ARG A 133 -10.54 -2.19 1.71
C ARG A 133 -9.30 -2.01 2.60
N ILE A 134 -8.24 -2.77 2.32
CA ILE A 134 -7.08 -2.87 3.22
C ILE A 134 -6.17 -1.64 3.16
N GLY A 135 -6.08 -0.96 2.01
CA GLY A 135 -5.27 0.25 1.84
C GLY A 135 -5.71 1.37 2.78
N PHE A 136 -7.02 1.57 2.93
CA PHE A 136 -7.56 2.55 3.89
C PHE A 136 -7.26 2.18 5.34
N ARG A 137 -7.35 0.89 5.69
CA ARG A 137 -7.06 0.40 7.05
C ARG A 137 -5.58 0.55 7.40
N LEU A 138 -4.69 0.23 6.46
CA LEU A 138 -3.25 0.41 6.63
C LEU A 138 -2.90 1.90 6.75
N ALA A 139 -3.49 2.75 5.91
CA ALA A 139 -3.22 4.18 5.95
C ALA A 139 -3.70 4.87 7.23
N ALA A 140 -4.74 4.35 7.89
CA ALA A 140 -5.18 4.87 9.18
C ALA A 140 -4.09 4.82 10.25
N ASP A 141 -3.14 3.87 10.18
CA ASP A 141 -1.97 3.81 11.08
C ASP A 141 -0.99 4.98 10.85
N LEU A 142 -0.99 5.57 9.64
CA LEU A 142 -0.10 6.65 9.22
C LEU A 142 -0.66 8.05 9.52
N ASP A 143 -1.91 8.15 9.95
CA ASP A 143 -2.55 9.41 10.35
C ASP A 143 -2.56 9.56 11.87
N ASP A 144 -2.58 10.80 12.36
CA ASP A 144 -2.80 11.09 13.78
C ASP A 144 -4.18 10.59 14.25
N ASP A 145 -4.23 10.07 15.47
CA ASP A 145 -5.47 9.64 16.14
C ASP A 145 -6.44 10.83 16.37
#